data_AF-A0A1M5NNK6-F1
#
_entry.id   AF-A0A1M5NNK6-F1
#
_cell.length_a   1.000
_cell.length_b   1.000
_cell.length_c   1.000
_cell.angle_alpha   90.00
_cell.angle_beta   90.00
_cell.angle_gamma   90.00
#
_symmetry.space_group_name_H-M   'P 1'
#
loop_
_entity.id
_entity.type
_entity.pdbx_description
1 polymer ?
#
loop_
_entity_poly.entity_id
_entity_poly.type
_entity_poly.pdbx_seq_one_letter_code
_entity_poly.pdbx_strand_id
1 'polypeptide(L)'
;MTRDRGPDLLRALALAGVVLGHWLVTAPGAPGAVDGRVVTGSPLAGMPALAPVSWLLQTLALFFLVAGWAAARGTGARRWSRTLRRAAGPVVALVAAVAALATALAVAGASQGVVRTVVTLSLRPLWFLGVYLVLSLATPLLVRLDARLGAAAAVLPLGLALAGPLVPGTAGTVATALAAWWVPWQLGVAAARREPGPGACVALLAGGVLAVVLLVTAGGLPVTAVGVPGVGASNLDPPSAATLALGLAQAGAAGLLLPVLRRARGPLADAAVATGRSALPVFLLHQPLFVLLWLGTLPAAPLPGLHDLPDDPAWLVARAGWVLVLAGLTTAAVRALGARPAAGRYGAPL
;
A
#
# COMPACT_ATOMS: atom_id res chain seq x y z
N MET A 1 14.46 25.27 11.09
CA MET A 1 13.09 24.71 11.26
C MET A 1 13.20 23.20 11.45
N THR A 2 12.94 22.71 12.65
CA THR A 2 12.88 21.27 12.94
C THR A 2 11.68 20.64 12.23
N ARG A 3 11.93 19.65 11.37
CA ARG A 3 10.89 18.96 10.59
C ARG A 3 9.97 18.15 11.51
N ASP A 4 8.66 18.25 11.33
CA ASP A 4 7.67 17.44 12.07
C ASP A 4 7.86 15.95 11.75
N ARG A 5 8.25 15.16 12.76
CA ARG A 5 8.51 13.71 12.64
C ARG A 5 7.24 12.87 12.71
N GLY A 6 6.15 13.37 13.28
CA GLY A 6 4.91 12.60 13.47
C GLY A 6 4.35 12.04 12.15
N PRO A 7 4.22 12.87 11.09
CA PRO A 7 3.77 12.42 9.76
C PRO A 7 4.74 11.45 9.08
N ASP A 8 6.05 11.58 9.31
CA ASP A 8 7.03 10.62 8.78
C ASP A 8 6.87 9.24 9.47
N LEU A 9 6.57 9.22 10.78
CA LEU A 9 6.24 7.99 11.52
C LEU A 9 4.91 7.38 11.08
N LEU A 10 3.86 8.18 10.89
CA LEU A 10 2.58 7.69 10.34
C LEU A 10 2.77 7.10 8.94
N ARG A 11 3.61 7.70 8.10
CA ARG A 11 3.95 7.12 6.79
C ARG A 11 4.64 5.77 6.92
N ALA A 12 5.55 5.64 7.88
CA ALA A 12 6.23 4.38 8.13
C ALA A 12 5.26 3.29 8.61
N LEU A 13 4.33 3.63 9.51
CA LEU A 13 3.25 2.73 9.95
C LEU A 13 2.34 2.33 8.79
N ALA A 14 1.93 3.28 7.96
CA ALA A 14 1.09 3.01 6.79
C ALA A 14 1.78 2.09 5.79
N LEU A 15 3.07 2.33 5.54
CA LEU A 15 3.87 1.49 4.64
C LEU A 15 4.08 0.09 5.22
N ALA A 16 4.37 -0.02 6.52
CA ALA A 16 4.54 -1.30 7.19
C ALA A 16 3.27 -2.16 7.09
N GLY A 17 2.09 -1.59 7.34
CA GLY A 17 0.82 -2.31 7.19
C GLY A 17 0.62 -2.86 5.77
N VAL A 18 0.83 -2.05 4.74
CA VAL A 18 0.71 -2.48 3.33
C VAL A 18 1.71 -3.59 3.00
N VAL A 19 2.98 -3.45 3.39
CA VAL A 19 4.02 -4.42 3.09
C VAL A 19 3.77 -5.75 3.83
N LEU A 20 3.44 -5.68 5.12
CA LEU A 20 3.12 -6.85 5.92
C LEU A 20 1.85 -7.55 5.42
N GLY A 21 0.80 -6.79 5.10
CA GLY A 21 -0.43 -7.33 4.51
C GLY A 21 -0.14 -8.10 3.22
N HIS A 22 0.68 -7.54 2.34
CA HIS A 22 1.12 -8.20 1.12
C HIS A 22 1.87 -9.51 1.37
N TRP A 23 2.82 -9.53 2.29
CA TRP A 23 3.62 -10.73 2.60
C TRP A 23 2.84 -11.80 3.35
N LEU A 24 1.84 -11.41 4.15
CA LEU A 24 1.02 -12.34 4.94
C LEU A 24 -0.18 -12.89 4.16
N VAL A 25 -0.76 -12.14 3.23
CA VAL A 25 -1.95 -12.57 2.48
C VAL A 25 -1.60 -13.30 1.19
N THR A 26 -0.44 -13.01 0.59
CA THR A 26 -0.03 -13.59 -0.70
C THR A 26 0.72 -14.91 -0.50
N ALA A 27 0.11 -16.03 -0.89
CA ALA A 27 0.74 -17.35 -0.81
C ALA A 27 0.75 -18.03 -2.19
N PRO A 28 1.75 -17.75 -3.05
CA PRO A 28 1.90 -18.49 -4.30
C PRO A 28 2.41 -19.90 -3.99
N GLY A 29 1.60 -20.91 -4.28
CA GLY A 29 1.99 -22.31 -4.07
C GLY A 29 3.12 -22.74 -5.01
N ALA A 30 3.61 -23.96 -4.82
CA ALA A 30 4.50 -24.61 -5.77
C ALA A 30 3.81 -24.78 -7.15
N PRO A 31 4.55 -24.68 -8.27
CA PRO A 31 4.00 -25.01 -9.58
C PRO A 31 3.52 -26.47 -9.62
N GLY A 32 2.31 -26.68 -10.14
CA GLY A 32 1.76 -28.01 -10.34
C GLY A 32 2.65 -28.86 -11.25
N ALA A 33 2.86 -30.13 -10.88
CA ALA A 33 3.79 -31.01 -11.58
C ALA A 33 3.39 -31.32 -13.04
N VAL A 34 2.09 -31.22 -13.37
CA VAL A 34 1.53 -31.61 -14.68
C VAL A 34 1.26 -30.42 -15.58
N ASP A 35 0.66 -29.35 -15.05
CA ASP A 35 0.21 -28.18 -15.82
C ASP A 35 1.06 -26.93 -15.58
N GLY A 36 2.02 -27.01 -14.65
CA GLY A 36 2.84 -25.88 -14.23
C GLY A 36 2.05 -24.71 -13.64
N ARG A 37 0.78 -24.90 -13.26
CA ARG A 37 -0.05 -23.82 -12.70
C ARG A 37 0.42 -23.50 -11.30
N VAL A 38 0.49 -22.21 -11.00
CA VAL A 38 0.75 -21.72 -9.65
C VAL A 38 -0.58 -21.30 -9.03
N VAL A 39 -1.05 -22.08 -8.07
CA VAL A 39 -2.26 -21.74 -7.31
C VAL A 39 -1.86 -20.73 -6.24
N THR A 40 -2.44 -19.53 -6.28
CA THR A 40 -2.24 -18.52 -5.25
C THR A 40 -3.32 -18.66 -4.19
N GLY A 41 -2.93 -19.08 -3.00
CA GLY A 41 -3.79 -19.15 -1.82
C GLY A 41 -3.76 -17.86 -0.99
N SER A 42 -4.62 -17.83 0.02
CA SER A 42 -4.62 -16.81 1.08
C SER A 42 -4.99 -17.47 2.41
N PRO A 43 -4.30 -17.15 3.53
CA PRO A 43 -4.66 -17.67 4.84
C PRO A 43 -6.07 -17.25 5.28
N LEU A 44 -6.64 -16.21 4.68
CA LEU A 44 -8.01 -15.78 4.95
C LEU A 44 -9.07 -16.78 4.45
N ALA A 45 -8.69 -17.67 3.52
CA ALA A 45 -9.57 -18.74 3.04
C ALA A 45 -9.59 -19.93 4.02
N GLY A 46 -8.41 -20.40 4.47
CA GLY A 46 -8.29 -21.54 5.38
C GLY A 46 -8.51 -21.19 6.86
N MET A 47 -8.23 -19.94 7.26
CA MET A 47 -8.30 -19.46 8.64
C MET A 47 -9.12 -18.16 8.71
N PRO A 48 -10.46 -18.22 8.57
CA PRO A 48 -11.32 -17.03 8.51
C PRO A 48 -11.28 -16.17 9.79
N ALA A 49 -10.86 -16.73 10.92
CA ALA A 49 -10.61 -16.00 12.17
C ALA A 49 -9.54 -14.89 12.02
N LEU A 50 -8.73 -14.92 10.95
CA LEU A 50 -7.75 -13.87 10.62
C LEU A 50 -8.39 -12.64 9.95
N ALA A 51 -9.69 -12.64 9.65
CA ALA A 51 -10.35 -11.51 8.99
C ALA A 51 -10.12 -10.15 9.70
N PRO A 52 -10.18 -10.02 11.04
CA PRO A 52 -9.86 -8.76 11.73
C PRO A 52 -8.44 -8.25 11.45
N VAL A 53 -7.47 -9.16 11.29
CA VAL A 53 -6.07 -8.81 10.97
C VAL A 53 -5.98 -8.15 9.60
N SER A 54 -6.80 -8.59 8.62
CA SER A 54 -6.85 -7.96 7.30
C SER A 54 -7.27 -6.49 7.37
N TRP A 55 -8.19 -6.13 8.26
CA TRP A 55 -8.63 -4.73 8.47
C TRP A 55 -7.54 -3.89 9.12
N LEU A 56 -6.79 -4.45 10.06
CA LEU A 56 -5.67 -3.77 10.71
C LEU A 56 -4.50 -3.51 9.77
N LEU A 57 -4.17 -4.49 8.91
CA LEU A 57 -3.06 -4.39 7.95
C LEU A 57 -3.43 -3.58 6.70
N GLN A 58 -4.72 -3.37 6.44
CA GLN A 58 -5.15 -2.56 5.30
C GLN A 58 -5.00 -1.06 5.59
N THR A 59 -3.78 -0.55 5.43
CA THR A 59 -3.39 0.83 5.78
C THR A 59 -3.30 1.79 4.58
N LEU A 60 -3.91 1.44 3.44
CA LEU A 60 -3.80 2.25 2.23
C LEU A 60 -4.43 3.64 2.37
N ALA A 61 -5.57 3.73 3.07
CA ALA A 61 -6.20 5.02 3.36
C ALA A 61 -5.32 5.90 4.26
N LEU A 62 -4.70 5.33 5.31
CA LEU A 62 -3.71 6.04 6.12
C LEU A 62 -2.53 6.57 5.26
N PHE A 63 -2.05 5.78 4.30
CA PHE A 63 -0.99 6.23 3.40
C PHE A 63 -1.44 7.45 2.57
N PHE A 64 -2.61 7.38 1.91
CA PHE A 64 -3.13 8.48 1.10
C PHE A 64 -3.39 9.74 1.94
N LEU A 65 -3.83 9.58 3.19
CA LEU A 65 -3.98 10.70 4.13
C LEU A 65 -2.65 11.39 4.41
N VAL A 66 -1.62 10.64 4.79
CA VAL A 66 -0.31 11.20 5.08
C VAL A 66 0.34 11.80 3.82
N ALA A 67 0.08 11.20 2.66
CA ALA A 67 0.50 11.72 1.36
C ALA A 67 -0.17 13.07 1.04
N GLY A 68 -1.49 13.18 1.22
CA GLY A 68 -2.24 14.42 1.04
C GLY A 68 -1.77 15.53 1.99
N TRP A 69 -1.52 15.19 3.25
CA TRP A 69 -0.93 16.10 4.23
C TRP A 69 0.43 16.64 3.77
N ALA A 70 1.32 15.75 3.32
CA ALA A 70 2.65 16.13 2.85
C ALA A 70 2.61 16.91 1.53
N ALA A 71 1.61 16.66 0.69
CA ALA A 71 1.42 17.35 -0.57
C ALA A 71 0.92 18.80 -0.37
N ALA A 72 -0.02 19.01 0.55
CA ALA A 72 -0.54 20.33 0.88
C ALA A 72 0.51 21.28 1.46
N ARG A 73 1.51 20.76 2.20
CA ARG A 73 2.61 21.57 2.77
C ARG A 73 3.76 21.87 1.79
N GLY A 74 3.73 21.31 0.58
CA GLY A 74 4.81 21.44 -0.40
C GLY A 74 4.36 21.88 -1.79
N THR A 75 3.25 22.60 -1.93
CA THR A 75 2.62 22.88 -3.23
C THR A 75 3.55 23.58 -4.24
N GLY A 76 3.40 23.26 -5.53
CA GLY A 76 4.09 23.94 -6.64
C GLY A 76 4.57 23.01 -7.77
N ALA A 77 4.65 23.56 -9.00
CA ALA A 77 5.09 22.83 -10.21
C ALA A 77 6.49 22.20 -10.08
N ARG A 78 7.40 22.87 -9.36
CA ARG A 78 8.75 22.36 -9.08
C ARG A 78 8.73 21.09 -8.20
N ARG A 79 7.79 20.96 -7.26
CA ARG A 79 7.63 19.72 -6.47
C ARG A 79 7.08 18.61 -7.33
N TRP A 80 6.06 18.88 -8.13
CA TRP A 80 5.46 17.86 -8.98
C TRP A 80 6.46 17.24 -9.95
N SER A 81 7.20 18.09 -10.67
CA SER A 81 8.24 17.62 -11.59
C SER A 81 9.33 16.79 -10.88
N ARG A 82 9.67 17.14 -9.63
CA ARG A 82 10.61 16.36 -8.80
C ARG A 82 10.01 15.02 -8.37
N THR A 83 8.75 14.98 -7.96
CA THR A 83 8.05 13.73 -7.61
C THR A 83 8.02 12.78 -8.80
N LEU A 84 7.62 13.27 -9.97
CA LEU A 84 7.61 12.48 -11.21
C LEU A 84 8.99 11.95 -11.55
N ARG A 85 10.02 12.80 -11.60
CA ARG A 85 11.39 12.36 -11.93
C ARG A 85 11.93 11.32 -10.94
N ARG A 86 11.58 11.45 -9.65
CA ARG A 86 11.98 10.48 -8.62
C ARG A 86 11.25 9.14 -8.74
N ALA A 87 10.04 9.12 -9.29
CA ALA A 87 9.26 7.90 -9.47
C ALA A 87 9.55 7.21 -10.81
N ALA A 88 9.65 7.97 -11.90
CA ALA A 88 9.73 7.44 -13.26
C ALA A 88 10.92 6.50 -13.45
N GLY A 89 12.14 6.93 -13.08
CA GLY A 89 13.35 6.11 -13.24
C GLY A 89 13.25 4.75 -12.52
N PRO A 90 13.00 4.72 -11.21
CA PRO A 90 12.84 3.47 -10.46
C PRO A 90 11.70 2.57 -10.96
N VAL A 91 10.57 3.15 -11.38
CA VAL A 91 9.44 2.38 -11.93
C VAL A 91 9.80 1.76 -13.27
N VAL A 92 10.39 2.53 -14.19
CA VAL A 92 10.84 2.02 -15.50
C VAL A 92 11.88 0.93 -15.30
N ALA A 93 12.84 1.13 -14.40
CA ALA A 93 13.85 0.12 -14.07
C ALA A 93 13.21 -1.17 -13.53
N LEU A 94 12.23 -1.07 -12.63
CA LEU A 94 11.50 -2.22 -12.12
C LEU A 94 10.74 -2.95 -13.23
N VAL A 95 9.96 -2.23 -14.04
CA VAL A 95 9.19 -2.82 -15.14
C VAL A 95 10.12 -3.52 -16.14
N ALA A 96 11.23 -2.88 -16.51
CA ALA A 96 12.23 -3.48 -17.39
C ALA A 96 12.88 -4.73 -16.77
N ALA A 97 13.21 -4.70 -15.48
CA ALA A 97 13.80 -5.85 -14.80
C ALA A 97 12.82 -7.04 -14.71
N VAL A 98 11.54 -6.78 -14.40
CA VAL A 98 10.51 -7.82 -14.37
C VAL A 98 10.26 -8.37 -15.78
N ALA A 99 10.21 -7.52 -16.80
CA ALA A 99 10.07 -7.96 -18.18
C ALA A 99 11.25 -8.83 -18.64
N ALA A 100 12.49 -8.43 -18.32
CA ALA A 100 13.68 -9.21 -18.63
C ALA A 100 13.67 -10.58 -17.92
N LEU A 101 13.33 -10.61 -16.63
CA LEU A 101 13.22 -11.86 -15.87
C LEU A 101 12.12 -12.76 -16.42
N ALA A 102 10.94 -12.22 -16.73
CA ALA A 102 9.83 -12.96 -17.31
C ALA A 102 10.20 -13.58 -18.67
N THR A 103 10.89 -12.83 -19.53
CA THR A 103 11.39 -13.31 -20.82
C THR A 103 12.44 -14.41 -20.63
N ALA A 104 13.40 -14.21 -19.71
CA ALA A 104 14.43 -15.21 -19.42
C ALA A 104 13.81 -16.53 -18.92
N LEU A 105 12.82 -16.46 -18.04
CA LEU A 105 12.08 -17.63 -17.57
C LEU A 105 11.33 -18.33 -18.69
N ALA A 106 10.65 -17.57 -19.56
CA ALA A 106 9.92 -18.14 -20.69
C ALA A 106 10.86 -18.84 -21.69
N VAL A 107 12.01 -18.24 -22.02
CA VAL A 107 13.02 -18.83 -22.90
C VAL A 107 13.67 -20.07 -22.27
N ALA A 108 13.84 -20.08 -20.95
CA ALA A 108 14.34 -21.23 -20.21
C ALA A 108 13.30 -22.36 -20.02
N GLY A 109 12.10 -22.22 -20.58
CA GLY A 109 11.06 -23.25 -20.53
C GLY A 109 10.22 -23.27 -19.24
N ALA A 110 10.26 -22.21 -18.43
CA ALA A 110 9.40 -22.11 -17.26
C ALA A 110 7.92 -22.08 -17.66
N SER A 111 7.05 -22.65 -16.83
CA SER A 111 5.61 -22.69 -17.12
C SER A 111 5.02 -21.28 -17.21
N GLN A 112 3.97 -21.14 -18.01
CA GLN A 112 3.22 -19.87 -18.10
C GLN A 112 2.67 -19.43 -16.74
N GLY A 113 2.35 -20.38 -15.84
CA GLY A 113 1.91 -20.10 -14.47
C GLY A 113 2.97 -19.39 -13.64
N VAL A 114 4.23 -19.83 -13.71
CA VAL A 114 5.36 -19.19 -13.04
C VAL A 114 5.59 -17.78 -13.59
N VAL A 115 5.69 -17.64 -14.91
CA VAL A 115 5.90 -16.34 -15.57
C VAL A 115 4.79 -15.35 -15.21
N ARG A 116 3.53 -15.79 -15.26
CA ARG A 116 2.37 -14.97 -14.87
C ARG A 116 2.43 -14.55 -13.41
N THR A 117 2.83 -15.44 -12.50
CA THR A 117 2.96 -15.15 -11.07
C THR A 117 4.02 -14.08 -10.83
N VAL A 118 5.20 -14.24 -11.45
CA VAL A 118 6.30 -13.26 -11.36
C VAL A 118 5.85 -11.88 -11.80
N VAL A 119 5.20 -11.77 -12.96
CA VAL A 119 4.71 -10.49 -13.50
C VAL A 119 3.62 -9.90 -12.62
N THR A 120 2.61 -10.71 -12.28
CA THR A 120 1.42 -10.24 -11.56
C THR A 120 1.76 -9.75 -10.17
N LEU A 121 2.48 -10.55 -9.36
CA LEU A 121 2.82 -10.16 -8.00
C LEU A 121 3.76 -8.96 -7.94
N SER A 122 4.68 -8.85 -8.91
CA SER A 122 5.64 -7.74 -8.95
C SER A 122 5.02 -6.41 -9.41
N LEU A 123 4.12 -6.44 -10.41
CA LEU A 123 3.63 -5.22 -11.06
C LEU A 123 2.23 -4.81 -10.62
N ARG A 124 1.38 -5.72 -10.13
CA ARG A 124 0.02 -5.37 -9.68
C ARG A 124 0.02 -4.23 -8.66
N PRO A 125 0.93 -4.15 -7.66
CA PRO A 125 0.94 -3.03 -6.72
C PRO A 125 1.05 -1.64 -7.38
N LEU A 126 1.59 -1.52 -8.60
CA LEU A 126 1.81 -0.24 -9.26
C LEU A 126 0.53 0.55 -9.57
N TRP A 127 -0.66 -0.06 -9.57
CA TRP A 127 -1.93 0.66 -9.76
C TRP A 127 -2.09 1.78 -8.73
N PHE A 128 -1.69 1.51 -7.49
CA PHE A 128 -1.76 2.45 -6.38
C PHE A 128 -0.85 3.66 -6.61
N LEU A 129 0.34 3.43 -7.18
CA LEU A 129 1.26 4.50 -7.53
C LEU A 129 0.65 5.41 -8.61
N GLY A 130 -0.10 4.84 -9.56
CA GLY A 130 -0.86 5.61 -10.55
C GLY A 130 -1.84 6.59 -9.90
N VAL A 131 -2.67 6.10 -8.97
CA VAL A 131 -3.62 6.94 -8.20
C VAL A 131 -2.88 8.01 -7.40
N TYR A 132 -1.79 7.65 -6.71
CA TYR A 132 -0.95 8.58 -5.96
C TYR A 132 -0.41 9.72 -6.83
N LEU A 133 0.06 9.40 -8.03
CA LEU A 133 0.58 10.39 -8.98
C LEU A 133 -0.52 11.34 -9.45
N VAL A 134 -1.71 10.83 -9.77
CA VAL A 134 -2.88 11.65 -10.15
C VAL A 134 -3.26 12.62 -9.02
N LEU A 135 -3.41 12.15 -7.79
CA LEU A 135 -3.77 13.01 -6.65
C LEU A 135 -2.65 14.00 -6.30
N SER A 136 -1.39 13.58 -6.43
CA SER A 136 -0.24 14.48 -6.25
C SER A 136 -0.21 15.60 -7.29
N LEU A 137 -0.61 15.33 -8.54
CA LEU A 137 -0.75 16.34 -9.59
C LEU A 137 -1.94 17.26 -9.30
N ALA A 138 -3.08 16.69 -8.89
CA ALA A 138 -4.32 17.43 -8.62
C ALA A 138 -4.25 18.29 -7.34
N THR A 139 -3.25 18.08 -6.48
CA THR A 139 -3.14 18.75 -5.16
C THR A 139 -3.37 20.27 -5.16
N PRO A 140 -2.87 21.07 -6.13
CA PRO A 140 -3.16 22.50 -6.15
C PRO A 140 -4.67 22.82 -6.23
N LEU A 141 -5.43 22.02 -6.97
CA LEU A 141 -6.89 22.14 -7.05
C LEU A 141 -7.54 21.69 -5.75
N LEU A 142 -7.05 20.60 -5.15
CA LEU A 142 -7.56 20.06 -3.89
C LEU A 142 -7.34 21.01 -2.71
N VAL A 143 -6.23 21.75 -2.70
CA VAL A 143 -5.95 22.81 -1.72
C VAL A 143 -6.86 24.02 -1.93
N ARG A 144 -7.20 24.38 -3.18
CA ARG A 144 -8.19 25.43 -3.47
C ARG A 144 -9.60 25.01 -3.03
N LEU A 145 -9.96 23.74 -3.26
CA LEU A 145 -11.23 23.18 -2.81
C LEU A 145 -11.32 23.21 -1.27
N ASP A 146 -10.27 22.76 -0.58
CA ASP A 146 -10.17 22.85 0.88
C ASP A 146 -10.22 24.31 1.39
N ALA A 147 -9.63 25.27 0.67
CA ALA A 147 -9.70 26.67 1.07
C ALA A 147 -11.16 27.18 1.13
N ARG A 148 -12.05 26.64 0.30
CA ARG A 148 -13.47 27.02 0.23
C ARG A 148 -14.36 26.23 1.20
N LEU A 149 -14.15 24.92 1.29
CA LEU A 149 -15.07 24.00 1.99
C LEU A 149 -14.48 23.42 3.28
N GLY A 150 -13.20 23.62 3.56
CA GLY A 150 -12.49 22.96 4.65
C GLY A 150 -12.56 21.43 4.52
N ALA A 151 -12.70 20.74 5.66
CA ALA A 151 -12.79 19.28 5.70
C ALA A 151 -14.02 18.73 4.95
N ALA A 152 -15.08 19.52 4.78
CA ALA A 152 -16.26 19.12 3.99
C ALA A 152 -15.94 18.88 2.51
N ALA A 153 -14.79 19.36 2.02
CA ALA A 153 -14.28 19.02 0.69
C ALA A 153 -14.17 17.50 0.45
N ALA A 154 -14.00 16.69 1.49
CA ALA A 154 -13.92 15.23 1.39
C ALA A 154 -15.27 14.56 1.08
N VAL A 155 -16.41 15.27 1.25
CA VAL A 155 -17.74 14.74 0.93
C VAL A 155 -17.92 14.54 -0.57
N LEU A 156 -17.30 15.38 -1.40
CA LEU A 156 -17.35 15.26 -2.86
C LEU A 156 -16.77 13.92 -3.35
N PRO A 157 -15.49 13.58 -3.08
CA PRO A 157 -14.96 12.27 -3.45
C PRO A 157 -15.67 11.11 -2.76
N LEU A 158 -16.22 11.31 -1.56
CA LEU A 158 -16.99 10.28 -0.87
C LEU A 158 -18.26 9.92 -1.66
N GLY A 159 -19.03 10.93 -2.08
CA GLY A 159 -20.22 10.72 -2.91
C GLY A 159 -19.88 10.07 -4.26
N LEU A 160 -18.79 10.51 -4.91
CA LEU A 160 -18.32 9.91 -6.17
C LEU A 160 -17.90 8.44 -5.99
N ALA A 161 -17.22 8.10 -4.90
CA ALA A 161 -16.82 6.72 -4.60
C ALA A 161 -18.03 5.82 -4.33
N LEU A 162 -19.04 6.33 -3.63
CA LEU A 162 -20.28 5.57 -3.33
C LEU A 162 -21.17 5.40 -4.56
N ALA A 163 -21.18 6.37 -5.48
CA ALA A 163 -21.92 6.29 -6.74
C ALA A 163 -21.19 5.49 -7.83
N GLY A 164 -19.87 5.32 -7.70
CA GLY A 164 -19.02 4.66 -8.68
C GLY A 164 -19.48 3.26 -9.13
N PRO A 165 -19.99 2.38 -8.23
CA PRO A 165 -20.56 1.08 -8.61
C PRO A 165 -21.78 1.16 -9.56
N LEU A 166 -22.42 2.32 -9.68
CA LEU A 166 -23.53 2.54 -10.63
C LEU A 166 -23.04 2.75 -12.07
N VAL A 167 -21.74 3.00 -12.26
CA VAL A 167 -21.12 3.18 -13.57
C VAL A 167 -20.50 1.86 -14.02
N PRO A 168 -21.01 1.23 -15.09
CA PRO A 168 -20.54 -0.09 -15.50
C PRO A 168 -19.13 -0.04 -16.12
N GLY A 169 -18.44 -1.17 -16.01
CA GLY A 169 -17.17 -1.42 -16.68
C GLY A 169 -15.95 -0.76 -16.03
N THR A 170 -14.84 -0.81 -16.78
CA THR A 170 -13.51 -0.39 -16.29
C THR A 170 -13.48 1.08 -15.89
N ALA A 171 -14.21 1.95 -16.60
CA ALA A 171 -14.25 3.38 -16.30
C ALA A 171 -14.83 3.64 -14.90
N GLY A 172 -15.94 2.98 -14.54
CA GLY A 172 -16.53 3.07 -13.20
C GLY A 172 -15.61 2.53 -12.12
N THR A 173 -14.92 1.42 -12.39
CA THR A 173 -13.94 0.83 -11.45
C THR A 173 -12.78 1.80 -11.17
N VAL A 174 -12.19 2.38 -12.21
CA VAL A 174 -11.09 3.35 -12.09
C VAL A 174 -11.56 4.63 -11.38
N ALA A 175 -12.74 5.15 -11.73
CA ALA A 175 -13.32 6.33 -11.09
C ALA A 175 -13.60 6.09 -9.60
N THR A 176 -14.16 4.93 -9.26
CA THR A 176 -14.41 4.51 -7.86
C THR A 176 -13.10 4.46 -7.08
N ALA A 177 -12.06 3.83 -7.63
CA ALA A 177 -10.76 3.76 -6.98
C ALA A 177 -10.15 5.16 -6.77
N LEU A 178 -10.12 6.00 -7.81
CA LEU A 178 -9.60 7.37 -7.71
C LEU A 178 -10.36 8.19 -6.66
N ALA A 179 -11.70 8.16 -6.68
CA ALA A 179 -12.53 8.87 -5.74
C ALA A 179 -12.35 8.36 -4.31
N ALA A 180 -12.30 7.05 -4.11
CA ALA A 180 -12.15 6.45 -2.79
C ALA A 180 -10.84 6.85 -2.11
N TRP A 181 -9.74 6.89 -2.85
CA TRP A 181 -8.44 7.31 -2.33
C TRP A 181 -8.27 8.83 -2.26
N TRP A 182 -9.08 9.58 -3.02
CA TRP A 182 -9.18 11.03 -2.84
C TRP A 182 -9.78 11.38 -1.48
N VAL A 183 -10.73 10.61 -0.93
CA VAL A 183 -11.30 10.88 0.42
C VAL A 183 -10.22 11.06 1.50
N PRO A 184 -9.37 10.05 1.80
CA PRO A 184 -8.33 10.20 2.81
C PRO A 184 -7.29 11.24 2.41
N TRP A 185 -6.95 11.38 1.11
CA TRP A 185 -6.05 12.43 0.64
C TRP A 185 -6.57 13.82 0.98
N GLN A 186 -7.86 14.08 0.73
CA GLN A 186 -8.51 15.36 1.00
C GLN A 186 -8.56 15.65 2.50
N LEU A 187 -8.83 14.63 3.34
CA LEU A 187 -8.73 14.74 4.80
C LEU A 187 -7.29 15.08 5.23
N GLY A 188 -6.29 14.49 4.57
CA GLY A 188 -4.88 14.82 4.77
C GLY A 188 -4.56 16.28 4.41
N VAL A 189 -5.07 16.76 3.28
CA VAL A 189 -4.95 18.17 2.86
C VAL A 189 -5.57 19.10 3.91
N ALA A 190 -6.77 18.78 4.39
CA ALA A 190 -7.44 19.55 5.43
C ALA A 190 -6.63 19.56 6.73
N ALA A 191 -6.19 18.39 7.21
CA ALA A 191 -5.40 18.23 8.44
C ALA A 191 -4.04 18.95 8.38
N ALA A 192 -3.43 19.07 7.20
CA ALA A 192 -2.18 19.83 7.04
C ALA A 192 -2.35 21.33 7.26
N ARG A 193 -3.55 21.85 7.02
CA ARG A 193 -3.88 23.27 7.15
C ARG A 193 -4.57 23.57 8.47
N ARG A 194 -5.41 22.65 8.94
CA ARG A 194 -6.27 22.75 10.12
C ARG A 194 -6.34 21.36 10.77
N GLU A 195 -5.53 21.14 11.79
CA GLU A 195 -5.53 19.85 12.51
C GLU A 195 -6.89 19.66 13.20
N PRO A 196 -7.54 18.48 13.04
CA PRO A 196 -8.82 18.21 13.69
C PRO A 196 -8.66 18.16 15.21
N GLY A 197 -9.66 18.68 15.92
CA GLY A 197 -9.72 18.55 17.38
C GLY A 197 -9.97 17.10 17.83
N PRO A 198 -9.65 16.73 19.08
CA PRO A 198 -9.80 15.36 19.58
C PRO A 198 -11.19 14.76 19.41
N GLY A 199 -12.24 15.55 19.63
CA GLY A 199 -13.63 15.10 19.46
C GLY A 199 -13.95 14.68 18.01
N ALA A 200 -13.47 15.43 17.02
CA ALA A 200 -13.63 15.08 15.61
C ALA A 200 -12.85 13.79 15.28
N CYS A 201 -11.65 13.62 15.83
CA CYS A 201 -10.87 12.41 15.64
C CYS A 201 -11.54 11.17 16.27
N VAL A 202 -12.11 11.31 17.47
CA VAL A 202 -12.87 10.23 18.12
C VAL A 202 -14.13 9.90 17.32
N ALA A 203 -14.87 10.90 16.84
CA ALA A 203 -16.06 10.69 16.01
C ALA A 203 -15.73 9.96 14.71
N LEU A 204 -14.64 10.33 14.02
CA LEU A 204 -14.16 9.65 12.82
C LEU A 204 -13.74 8.20 13.12
N LEU A 205 -13.00 7.98 14.22
CA LEU A 205 -12.56 6.65 14.64
C LEU A 205 -13.75 5.74 14.97
N ALA A 206 -14.58 6.16 15.93
CA ALA A 206 -15.71 5.37 16.40
C ALA A 206 -16.76 5.17 15.29
N GLY A 207 -17.08 6.23 14.55
CA GLY A 207 -18.04 6.17 13.45
C GLY A 207 -17.55 5.31 12.30
N GLY A 208 -16.28 5.40 11.92
CA GLY A 208 -15.69 4.56 10.88
C GLY A 208 -15.65 3.08 11.29
N VAL A 209 -15.24 2.77 12.53
CA VAL A 209 -15.24 1.39 13.06
C VAL A 209 -16.65 0.82 13.09
N LEU A 210 -17.62 1.58 13.63
CA LEU A 210 -19.02 1.16 13.69
C LEU A 210 -19.58 0.91 12.29
N ALA A 211 -19.29 1.80 11.33
CA ALA A 211 -19.73 1.64 9.95
C ALA A 211 -19.11 0.40 9.28
N VAL A 212 -17.82 0.10 9.50
CA VAL A 212 -17.22 -1.15 9.02
C VAL A 212 -17.96 -2.36 9.58
N VAL A 213 -18.18 -2.39 10.91
CA VAL A 213 -18.89 -3.50 11.57
C VAL A 213 -20.29 -3.68 10.98
N LEU A 214 -21.08 -2.60 10.87
CA LEU A 214 -22.45 -2.68 10.34
C LEU A 214 -22.48 -3.09 8.87
N LEU A 215 -21.60 -2.54 8.02
CA LEU A 215 -21.57 -2.87 6.60
C LEU A 215 -21.16 -4.33 6.34
N VAL A 216 -20.29 -4.89 7.17
CA VAL A 216 -19.84 -6.28 7.07
C VAL A 216 -20.88 -7.25 7.66
N THR A 217 -21.42 -6.94 8.85
CA THR A 217 -22.31 -7.87 9.57
C THR A 217 -23.77 -7.81 9.14
N ALA A 218 -24.25 -6.62 8.74
CA ALA A 218 -25.63 -6.39 8.32
C ALA A 218 -25.76 -5.93 6.87
N GLY A 219 -24.73 -5.29 6.31
CA GLY A 219 -24.74 -4.75 4.94
C GLY A 219 -24.31 -5.75 3.84
N GLY A 220 -23.95 -6.98 4.20
CA GLY A 220 -23.56 -8.04 3.25
C GLY A 220 -22.23 -7.80 2.52
N LEU A 221 -21.41 -6.84 2.95
CA LEU A 221 -20.07 -6.66 2.40
C LEU A 221 -19.12 -7.77 2.86
N PRO A 222 -18.06 -8.10 2.08
CA PRO A 222 -17.12 -9.15 2.44
C PRO A 222 -16.53 -8.97 3.85
N VAL A 223 -16.32 -10.08 4.55
CA VAL A 223 -15.81 -10.10 5.93
C VAL A 223 -14.36 -9.64 6.03
N THR A 224 -13.60 -9.77 4.94
CA THR A 224 -12.18 -9.40 4.85
C THR A 224 -12.00 -8.04 4.20
N ALA A 225 -11.01 -7.28 4.67
CA ALA A 225 -10.67 -5.98 4.07
C ALA A 225 -10.12 -6.13 2.65
N VAL A 226 -9.50 -7.26 2.33
CA VAL A 226 -8.85 -7.57 1.06
C VAL A 226 -9.57 -8.70 0.33
N GLY A 227 -9.39 -8.78 -0.99
CA GLY A 227 -9.90 -9.89 -1.78
C GLY A 227 -9.24 -11.21 -1.42
N VAL A 228 -10.04 -12.28 -1.35
CA VAL A 228 -9.59 -13.64 -1.08
C VAL A 228 -9.72 -14.45 -2.38
N PRO A 229 -8.66 -15.14 -2.86
CA PRO A 229 -8.76 -16.00 -4.03
C PRO A 229 -9.92 -17.00 -3.91
N GLY A 230 -10.73 -17.13 -4.96
CA GLY A 230 -11.93 -17.98 -4.97
C GLY A 230 -13.21 -17.30 -4.48
N VAL A 231 -13.11 -16.11 -3.87
CA VAL A 231 -14.26 -15.29 -3.47
C VAL A 231 -14.47 -14.18 -4.50
N GLY A 232 -15.65 -14.13 -5.13
CA GLY A 232 -15.94 -13.19 -6.23
C GLY A 232 -16.08 -11.72 -5.80
N ALA A 233 -16.30 -11.44 -4.52
CA ALA A 233 -16.47 -10.08 -3.99
C ALA A 233 -15.24 -9.64 -3.16
N SER A 234 -14.86 -8.36 -3.27
CA SER A 234 -13.73 -7.76 -2.57
C SER A 234 -14.08 -6.37 -2.08
N ASN A 235 -13.60 -6.00 -0.89
CA ASN A 235 -13.73 -4.63 -0.39
C ASN A 235 -12.76 -3.64 -1.04
N LEU A 236 -11.77 -4.10 -1.81
CA LEU A 236 -10.70 -3.25 -2.38
C LEU A 236 -10.64 -3.20 -3.89
N ASP A 237 -11.39 -4.06 -4.59
CA ASP A 237 -11.31 -4.18 -6.04
C ASP A 237 -12.73 -4.19 -6.65
N PRO A 238 -13.39 -3.01 -6.77
CA PRO A 238 -12.97 -1.68 -6.33
C PRO A 238 -13.19 -1.41 -4.82
N PRO A 239 -12.66 -0.30 -4.26
CA PRO A 239 -12.91 0.10 -2.87
C PRO A 239 -14.40 0.24 -2.55
N SER A 240 -14.88 -0.51 -1.56
CA SER A 240 -16.26 -0.50 -1.09
C SER A 240 -16.55 0.59 -0.06
N ALA A 241 -17.81 0.71 0.35
CA ALA A 241 -18.21 1.55 1.47
C ALA A 241 -17.49 1.19 2.79
N ALA A 242 -17.18 -0.10 3.02
CA ALA A 242 -16.41 -0.50 4.20
C ALA A 242 -14.95 -0.02 4.13
N THR A 243 -14.35 0.00 2.93
CA THR A 243 -13.00 0.58 2.75
C THR A 243 -13.00 2.08 3.01
N LEU A 244 -14.04 2.80 2.58
CA LEU A 244 -14.20 4.23 2.88
C LEU A 244 -14.34 4.46 4.39
N ALA A 245 -15.18 3.67 5.07
CA ALA A 245 -15.37 3.71 6.51
C ALA A 245 -14.08 3.41 7.29
N LEU A 246 -13.29 2.41 6.85
CA LEU A 246 -11.97 2.14 7.39
C LEU A 246 -11.04 3.34 7.23
N GLY A 247 -11.08 4.03 6.08
CA GLY A 247 -10.30 5.23 5.85
C GLY A 247 -10.65 6.38 6.79
N LEU A 248 -11.94 6.57 7.10
CA LEU A 248 -12.39 7.52 8.11
C LEU A 248 -11.89 7.14 9.50
N ALA A 249 -11.99 5.85 9.86
CA ALA A 249 -11.48 5.35 11.13
C ALA A 249 -9.97 5.60 11.29
N GLN A 250 -9.20 5.31 10.24
CA GLN A 250 -7.76 5.54 10.19
C GLN A 250 -7.40 7.04 10.25
N ALA A 251 -8.23 7.91 9.67
CA ALA A 251 -8.04 9.36 9.79
C ALA A 251 -8.21 9.84 11.24
N GLY A 252 -9.23 9.35 11.94
CA GLY A 252 -9.44 9.61 13.36
C GLY A 252 -8.28 9.09 14.22
N ALA A 253 -7.88 7.83 14.02
CA ALA A 253 -6.76 7.23 14.72
C ALA A 253 -5.44 7.99 14.49
N ALA A 254 -5.17 8.40 13.24
CA ALA A 254 -3.98 9.18 12.91
C ALA A 254 -3.94 10.51 13.66
N GLY A 255 -5.07 11.23 13.73
CA GLY A 255 -5.19 12.48 14.48
C GLY A 255 -4.92 12.31 15.98
N LEU A 256 -5.42 11.23 16.59
CA LEU A 256 -5.19 10.92 18.00
C LEU A 256 -3.74 10.48 18.30
N LEU A 257 -3.11 9.74 17.38
CA LEU A 257 -1.74 9.27 17.53
C LEU A 257 -0.70 10.35 17.27
N LEU A 258 -1.01 11.34 16.43
CA LEU A 258 -0.04 12.34 15.96
C LEU A 258 0.68 13.10 17.10
N PRO A 259 0.01 13.58 18.17
CA PRO A 259 0.69 14.21 19.30
C PRO A 259 1.67 13.29 20.04
N VAL A 260 1.35 11.99 20.14
CA VAL A 260 2.23 11.00 20.78
C VAL A 260 3.45 10.73 19.89
N LEU A 261 3.22 10.49 18.60
CA LEU A 261 4.28 10.23 17.62
C LEU A 261 5.26 11.41 17.48
N ARG A 262 4.78 12.65 17.59
CA ARG A 262 5.64 13.86 17.62
C ARG A 262 6.63 13.87 18.77
N ARG A 263 6.31 13.22 19.89
CA ARG A 263 7.17 13.11 21.08
C ARG A 263 8.09 11.88 21.05
N ALA A 264 7.86 10.92 20.15
CA ALA A 264 8.69 9.72 20.05
C ALA A 264 10.15 10.06 19.72
N ARG A 265 11.08 9.47 20.46
CA ARG A 265 12.54 9.63 20.31
C ARG A 265 13.23 8.28 20.42
N GLY A 266 14.49 8.22 20.02
CA GLY A 266 15.32 7.02 20.12
C GLY A 266 15.44 6.25 18.80
N PRO A 267 16.25 5.17 18.79
CA PRO A 267 16.71 4.50 17.58
C PRO A 267 15.58 3.91 16.74
N LEU A 268 14.53 3.38 17.38
CA LEU A 268 13.36 2.84 16.68
C LEU A 268 12.57 3.94 15.95
N ALA A 269 12.38 5.10 16.58
CA ALA A 269 11.71 6.22 15.96
C ALA A 269 12.53 6.78 14.78
N ASP A 270 13.86 6.86 14.94
CA ASP A 270 14.76 7.30 13.87
C ASP A 270 14.76 6.32 12.69
N ALA A 271 14.78 5.01 12.96
CA ALA A 271 14.66 3.96 11.94
C ALA A 271 13.32 4.03 11.21
N ALA A 272 12.20 4.19 11.94
CA ALA A 272 10.88 4.33 11.34
C ALA A 272 10.79 5.59 10.45
N VAL A 273 11.32 6.74 10.91
CA VAL A 273 11.40 7.95 10.09
C VAL A 273 12.25 7.72 8.83
N ALA A 274 13.37 7.01 8.93
CA ALA A 274 14.20 6.66 7.78
C ALA A 274 13.44 5.77 6.78
N THR A 275 12.72 4.76 7.26
CA THR A 275 11.84 3.90 6.45
C THR A 275 10.76 4.72 5.75
N GLY A 276 10.10 5.64 6.47
CA GLY A 276 9.10 6.54 5.89
C GLY A 276 9.68 7.47 4.81
N ARG A 277 10.96 7.84 4.88
CA ARG A 277 11.64 8.61 3.81
C ARG A 277 11.98 7.76 2.60
N SER A 278 12.24 6.48 2.81
CA SER A 278 12.51 5.48 1.77
C SER A 278 11.24 4.75 1.30
N ALA A 279 10.06 5.35 1.50
CA ALA A 279 8.80 4.68 1.24
C ALA A 279 8.65 4.19 -0.21
N LEU A 280 9.09 4.99 -1.19
CA LEU A 280 9.00 4.60 -2.61
C LEU A 280 9.91 3.40 -2.94
N PRO A 281 11.22 3.41 -2.63
CA PRO A 281 12.06 2.22 -2.80
C PRO A 281 11.53 0.96 -2.09
N VAL A 282 11.10 1.08 -0.83
CA VAL A 282 10.51 -0.05 -0.09
C VAL A 282 9.26 -0.58 -0.81
N PHE A 283 8.37 0.32 -1.22
CA PHE A 283 7.17 -0.02 -1.97
C PHE A 283 7.48 -0.68 -3.32
N LEU A 284 8.50 -0.24 -4.05
CA LEU A 284 8.84 -0.85 -5.33
C LEU A 284 9.51 -2.22 -5.18
N LEU A 285 10.21 -2.46 -4.07
CA LEU A 285 11.02 -3.67 -3.90
C LEU A 285 10.34 -4.80 -3.11
N HIS A 286 9.39 -4.49 -2.22
CA HIS A 286 8.86 -5.49 -1.28
C HIS A 286 8.25 -6.74 -1.94
N GLN A 287 7.49 -6.56 -3.03
CA GLN A 287 6.90 -7.68 -3.78
C GLN A 287 7.90 -8.35 -4.74
N PRO A 288 8.68 -7.61 -5.55
CA PRO A 288 9.71 -8.23 -6.37
C PRO A 288 10.74 -9.04 -5.56
N LEU A 289 11.16 -8.58 -4.38
CA LEU A 289 12.05 -9.35 -3.51
C LEU A 289 11.37 -10.61 -2.96
N PHE A 290 10.07 -10.55 -2.65
CA PHE A 290 9.30 -11.73 -2.29
C PHE A 290 9.23 -12.74 -3.45
N VAL A 291 8.94 -12.27 -4.66
CA VAL A 291 8.91 -13.09 -5.87
C VAL A 291 10.27 -13.71 -6.17
N LEU A 292 11.36 -12.95 -6.04
CA LEU A 292 12.72 -13.46 -6.23
C LEU A 292 13.10 -14.49 -5.17
N LEU A 293 12.71 -14.27 -3.92
CA LEU A 293 12.92 -15.25 -2.84
C LEU A 293 12.17 -16.54 -3.15
N TRP A 294 10.86 -16.46 -3.42
CA TRP A 294 10.02 -17.60 -3.80
C TRP A 294 10.61 -18.35 -5.00
N LEU A 295 10.87 -17.65 -6.11
CA LEU A 295 11.42 -18.24 -7.33
C LEU A 295 12.80 -18.87 -7.11
N GLY A 296 13.68 -18.19 -6.38
CA GLY A 296 15.05 -18.65 -6.13
C GLY A 296 15.13 -19.87 -5.22
N THR A 297 14.10 -20.10 -4.39
CA THR A 297 14.02 -21.28 -3.52
C THR A 297 13.26 -22.46 -4.13
N LEU A 298 12.57 -22.28 -5.26
CA LEU A 298 11.83 -23.36 -5.93
C LEU A 298 12.68 -24.59 -6.30
N PRO A 299 13.97 -24.47 -6.71
CA PRO A 299 14.79 -25.64 -7.01
C PRO A 299 15.15 -26.49 -5.77
N ALA A 300 14.99 -25.93 -4.57
CA ALA A 300 15.07 -26.70 -3.34
C ALA A 300 13.76 -27.53 -3.16
N ALA A 301 13.58 -28.15 -1.99
CA ALA A 301 12.29 -28.71 -1.63
C ALA A 301 11.27 -27.59 -1.34
N PRO A 302 9.95 -27.84 -1.50
CA PRO A 302 8.91 -26.91 -1.06
C PRO A 302 9.12 -26.51 0.41
N LEU A 303 9.43 -25.23 0.61
CA LEU A 303 9.67 -24.68 1.94
C LEU A 303 8.35 -24.29 2.63
N PRO A 304 8.16 -24.67 3.92
CA PRO A 304 7.00 -24.29 4.71
C PRO A 304 6.85 -22.78 4.84
N GLY A 305 5.62 -22.31 4.83
CA GLY A 305 5.28 -20.89 4.84
C GLY A 305 5.79 -20.11 3.62
N LEU A 306 6.14 -20.77 2.50
CA LEU A 306 6.60 -20.10 1.28
C LEU A 306 5.98 -20.69 0.00
N HIS A 307 5.94 -22.02 -0.12
CA HIS A 307 5.42 -22.72 -1.31
C HIS A 307 4.22 -23.65 -1.03
N ASP A 308 3.90 -23.85 0.24
CA ASP A 308 2.78 -24.62 0.75
C ASP A 308 1.49 -23.78 0.83
N LEU A 309 0.37 -24.49 0.95
CA LEU A 309 -0.93 -23.85 1.11
C LEU A 309 -1.06 -23.22 2.50
N PRO A 310 -1.72 -22.05 2.62
CA PRO A 310 -1.91 -21.36 3.89
C PRO A 310 -3.18 -21.81 4.61
N ASP A 311 -3.29 -23.09 4.98
CA ASP A 311 -4.52 -23.67 5.54
C ASP A 311 -4.45 -23.98 7.04
N ASP A 312 -3.27 -23.90 7.67
CA ASP A 312 -3.11 -24.18 9.10
C ASP A 312 -2.23 -23.15 9.86
N PRO A 313 -2.29 -23.09 11.20
CA PRO A 313 -1.52 -22.13 12.00
C PRO A 313 0.01 -22.29 11.94
N ALA A 314 0.55 -23.48 11.66
CA ALA A 314 1.99 -23.68 11.51
C ALA A 314 2.55 -22.89 10.32
N TRP A 315 1.75 -22.73 9.26
CA TRP A 315 2.07 -21.84 8.15
C TRP A 315 2.33 -20.41 8.61
N LEU A 316 1.56 -19.88 9.57
CA LEU A 316 1.74 -18.52 10.09
C LEU A 316 3.09 -18.38 10.80
N VAL A 317 3.50 -19.40 11.56
CA VAL A 317 4.80 -19.41 12.26
C VAL A 317 5.94 -19.44 11.25
N ALA A 318 5.87 -20.30 10.25
CA ALA A 318 6.86 -20.36 9.17
C ALA A 318 6.91 -19.04 8.37
N ARG A 319 5.75 -18.48 8.03
CA ARG A 319 5.62 -17.20 7.33
C ARG A 319 6.19 -16.04 8.13
N ALA A 320 6.06 -16.03 9.47
CA ALA A 320 6.67 -15.01 10.31
C ALA A 320 8.21 -14.98 10.17
N GLY A 321 8.84 -16.16 10.07
CA GLY A 321 10.28 -16.26 9.77
C GLY A 321 10.62 -15.62 8.41
N TRP A 322 9.84 -15.92 7.37
CA TRP A 322 10.03 -15.32 6.05
C TRP A 322 9.80 -13.81 6.01
N VAL A 323 8.86 -13.29 6.79
CA VAL A 323 8.64 -11.83 6.94
C VAL A 323 9.90 -11.14 7.49
N LEU A 324 10.59 -11.75 8.46
CA LEU A 324 11.86 -11.21 8.99
C LEU A 324 12.97 -11.23 7.92
N VAL A 325 13.08 -12.32 7.16
CA VAL A 325 14.03 -12.42 6.03
C VAL A 325 13.74 -11.34 4.99
N LEU A 326 12.49 -11.17 4.58
CA LEU A 326 12.07 -10.17 3.60
C LEU A 326 12.29 -8.73 4.09
N ALA A 327 12.06 -8.48 5.39
CA ALA A 327 12.36 -7.19 6.01
C ALA A 327 13.87 -6.89 5.95
N GLY A 328 14.71 -7.89 6.23
CA GLY A 328 16.17 -7.82 6.09
C GLY A 328 16.61 -7.53 4.65
N LEU A 329 16.12 -8.32 3.69
CA LEU A 329 16.42 -8.17 2.25
C LEU A 329 15.99 -6.80 1.73
N THR A 330 14.79 -6.35 2.08
CA THR A 330 14.27 -5.04 1.67
C THR A 330 15.12 -3.92 2.25
N THR A 331 15.48 -4.02 3.53
CA THR A 331 16.34 -3.02 4.20
C THR A 331 17.73 -2.97 3.55
N ALA A 332 18.34 -4.12 3.29
CA ALA A 332 19.64 -4.22 2.63
C ALA A 332 19.61 -3.64 1.22
N ALA A 333 18.60 -3.99 0.41
CA ALA A 333 18.44 -3.49 -0.95
C ALA A 333 18.25 -1.96 -0.98
N VAL A 334 17.41 -1.41 -0.10
CA VAL A 334 17.20 0.04 0.02
C VAL A 334 18.47 0.77 0.44
N ARG A 335 19.24 0.22 1.38
CA ARG A 335 20.54 0.79 1.78
C ARG A 335 21.54 0.75 0.64
N ALA A 336 21.63 -0.36 -0.10
CA ALA A 336 22.53 -0.48 -1.24
C ALA A 336 22.20 0.52 -2.36
N LEU A 337 20.92 0.75 -2.66
CA LEU A 337 20.50 1.77 -3.61
C LEU A 337 20.80 3.20 -3.14
N GLY A 338 20.70 3.45 -1.83
CA GLY A 338 21.03 4.75 -1.23
C GLY A 338 22.53 5.02 -1.08
N ALA A 339 23.35 3.99 -1.00
CA ALA A 339 24.81 4.08 -0.84
C ALA A 339 25.57 4.28 -2.17
N ARG A 340 24.91 4.07 -3.32
CA ARG A 340 25.54 4.34 -4.63
C ARG A 340 25.90 5.83 -4.71
N PRO A 341 27.19 6.19 -4.86
CA PRO A 341 27.57 7.57 -5.13
C PRO A 341 26.82 8.03 -6.37
N ALA A 342 26.32 9.26 -6.38
CA ALA A 342 25.79 9.87 -7.60
C ALA A 342 26.94 9.94 -8.61
N ALA A 343 27.05 8.91 -9.46
CA ALA A 343 28.05 8.87 -10.52
C ALA A 343 27.73 10.01 -11.50
N GLY A 344 28.64 10.98 -11.56
CA GLY A 344 28.73 11.96 -12.64
C GLY A 344 27.78 13.15 -12.54
N ARG A 345 28.21 14.19 -11.81
CA ARG A 345 28.17 15.61 -12.26
C ARG A 345 28.97 16.48 -11.27
N TYR A 346 30.28 16.25 -11.25
CA TYR A 346 31.25 17.27 -10.90
C TYR A 346 32.18 17.46 -12.09
N GLY A 347 32.12 18.67 -12.61
CA GLY A 347 33.03 19.27 -13.57
C GLY A 347 32.39 20.60 -13.92
N ALA A 348 32.89 21.77 -13.55
CA ALA A 348 33.95 22.18 -12.64
C ALA A 348 33.53 23.62 -12.20
N PRO A 349 34.27 24.29 -11.30
CA PRO A 349 33.83 25.55 -10.69
C PRO A 349 34.09 26.74 -11.62
N LEU A 350 33.11 27.64 -11.72
CA LEU A 350 33.18 29.10 -11.66
C LEU A 350 31.74 29.64 -11.65
#